data_AF-A0A1X7JPW9-F1
#
_entry.id   AF-A0A1X7JPW9-F1
#
_cell.length_a   1.000
_cell.length_b   1.000
_cell.length_c   1.000
_cell.angle_alpha   90.00
_cell.angle_beta   90.00
_cell.angle_gamma   90.00
#
_symmetry.space_group_name_H-M   'P 1'
#
loop_
_entity.id
_entity.type
_entity.pdbx_description
1 polymer ?
#
loop_
_entity_poly.entity_id
_entity_poly.type
_entity_poly.pdbx_seq_one_letter_code
_entity_poly.pdbx_strand_id
1 'polypeptide(L)'
;MDYFTIATVLIFLSAIFGYINVRFLKLPNSIGLMLITIVFTLVIFAISGFDDTLLNAEKYIITHIDFRTVLMDVMLSFLLYAGALHTNFEQLKVQRWPVFAFATLGVLVSTFLVGTAMYYTLNVVGLPIDFVHCLLFGALISPTDPIAVLGILKKAGVPKKLETKIVGESLFNDGVGVVVFLTIFQIASFGSSEMGASDIFKLFGQEVIGGLVLGLLLGWITFRLMKSIDDYDIEVIITLAAVMTGTVIAHQLHLSAPLAMVTAGLIVGNDKVRNAAMSETTETYVDKFWELLDILLNTILFVLIGMEILVLTIQLNYFIAGLIAIPVVLACRYLSLLLPINFFRKKLDFVPNTNIIMTWGGLRGGISIALALGLTAEMHRDLFLVITYVVVVFSILVQGLTVEKLVKRLSHAN
;
A
#
# COMPACT_ATOMS: atom_id res chain seq x y z
N MET A 1 3.52 27.79 2.03
CA MET A 1 2.27 27.85 2.81
C MET A 1 2.51 27.33 4.22
N ASP A 2 1.69 27.75 5.19
CA ASP A 2 1.67 27.11 6.50
C ASP A 2 1.18 25.66 6.36
N TYR A 3 1.87 24.69 6.97
CA TYR A 3 1.48 23.27 6.95
C TYR A 3 0.04 23.06 7.44
N PHE A 4 -0.42 23.91 8.36
CA PHE A 4 -1.80 23.90 8.83
C PHE A 4 -2.80 24.19 7.70
N THR A 5 -2.47 25.10 6.79
CA THR A 5 -3.36 25.45 5.66
C THR A 5 -3.50 24.26 4.70
N ILE A 6 -2.38 23.61 4.37
CA ILE A 6 -2.36 22.42 3.51
C ILE A 6 -3.19 21.30 4.14
N ALA A 7 -2.94 20.99 5.41
CA ALA A 7 -3.69 19.96 6.14
C ALA A 7 -5.20 20.29 6.18
N THR A 8 -5.56 21.56 6.41
CA THR A 8 -6.95 22.02 6.42
C THR A 8 -7.63 21.78 5.08
N VAL A 9 -6.98 22.13 3.96
CA VAL A 9 -7.54 21.92 2.62
C VAL A 9 -7.71 20.43 2.33
N LEU A 10 -6.72 19.61 2.65
CA LEU A 10 -6.80 18.16 2.43
C LEU A 10 -7.95 17.54 3.24
N ILE A 11 -8.05 17.85 4.54
CA ILE A 11 -9.13 17.35 5.38
C ILE A 11 -10.50 17.83 4.88
N PHE A 12 -10.60 19.09 4.46
CA PHE A 12 -11.83 19.65 3.90
C PHE A 12 -12.26 18.94 2.60
N LEU A 13 -11.35 18.77 1.65
CA LEU A 13 -11.62 18.05 0.40
C LEU A 13 -11.97 16.58 0.66
N SER A 14 -11.22 15.91 1.53
CA SER A 14 -11.49 14.54 1.98
C SER A 14 -12.89 14.39 2.56
N ALA A 15 -13.33 15.32 3.42
CA ALA A 15 -14.66 15.30 4.01
C ALA A 15 -15.76 15.54 2.97
N ILE A 16 -15.58 16.51 2.07
CA ILE A 16 -16.57 16.82 1.01
C ILE A 16 -16.68 15.66 0.02
N PHE A 17 -15.56 15.15 -0.48
CA PHE A 17 -15.58 14.04 -1.44
C PHE A 17 -16.12 12.77 -0.79
N GLY A 18 -15.80 12.52 0.49
CA GLY A 18 -16.40 11.46 1.29
C GLY A 18 -17.92 11.62 1.39
N TYR A 19 -18.41 12.83 1.70
CA TYR A 19 -19.85 13.13 1.75
C TYR A 19 -20.53 12.89 0.39
N ILE A 20 -19.93 13.37 -0.70
CA ILE A 20 -20.46 13.18 -2.06
C ILE A 20 -20.53 11.69 -2.39
N ASN A 21 -19.48 10.92 -2.05
CA ASN A 21 -19.46 9.49 -2.28
C ASN A 21 -20.59 8.78 -1.51
N VAL A 22 -20.72 9.03 -0.20
CA VAL A 22 -21.73 8.37 0.64
C VAL A 22 -23.15 8.76 0.19
N ARG A 23 -23.38 10.03 -0.14
CA ARG A 23 -24.70 10.55 -0.49
C ARG A 23 -25.15 10.15 -1.88
N PHE A 24 -24.28 10.23 -2.89
CA PHE A 24 -24.66 10.14 -4.30
C PHE A 24 -24.12 8.89 -5.00
N LEU A 25 -22.82 8.58 -4.88
CA LEU A 25 -22.19 7.50 -5.65
C LEU A 25 -22.37 6.11 -5.01
N LYS A 26 -22.36 6.04 -3.68
CA LYS A 26 -22.45 4.82 -2.87
C LYS A 26 -21.40 3.76 -3.25
N LEU A 27 -20.24 4.22 -3.74
CA LEU A 27 -19.11 3.36 -4.07
C LEU A 27 -18.28 3.07 -2.81
N PRO A 28 -17.47 2.00 -2.82
CA PRO A 28 -16.43 1.79 -1.81
C PRO A 28 -15.57 3.05 -1.67
N ASN A 29 -15.25 3.45 -0.44
CA ASN A 29 -14.66 4.77 -0.14
C ASN A 29 -13.44 5.08 -1.01
N SER A 30 -12.45 4.20 -1.07
CA SER A 30 -11.23 4.37 -1.88
C SER A 30 -11.53 4.63 -3.36
N ILE A 31 -12.44 3.86 -3.95
CA ILE A 31 -12.83 3.97 -5.37
C ILE A 31 -13.60 5.27 -5.61
N GLY A 32 -14.57 5.56 -4.74
CA GLY A 32 -15.41 6.76 -4.85
C GLY A 32 -14.60 8.04 -4.72
N LEU A 33 -13.69 8.11 -3.74
CA LEU A 33 -12.82 9.26 -3.51
C LEU A 33 -11.87 9.49 -4.68
N MET A 34 -11.22 8.44 -5.17
CA MET A 34 -10.34 8.56 -6.34
C MET A 34 -11.13 9.07 -7.56
N LEU A 35 -12.29 8.48 -7.84
CA LEU A 35 -13.13 8.89 -8.97
C LEU A 35 -13.57 10.36 -8.86
N ILE A 36 -14.09 10.76 -7.70
CA ILE A 36 -14.54 12.14 -7.47
C ILE A 36 -13.38 13.11 -7.64
N THR A 37 -12.22 12.78 -7.10
CA THR A 37 -11.04 13.65 -7.17
C THR A 37 -10.56 13.80 -8.61
N ILE A 38 -10.42 12.71 -9.37
CA ILE A 38 -10.03 12.79 -10.79
C ILE A 38 -11.03 13.63 -11.58
N VAL A 39 -12.33 13.45 -11.36
CA VAL A 39 -13.36 14.24 -12.03
C VAL A 39 -13.28 15.71 -11.63
N PHE A 40 -13.10 16.00 -10.34
CA PHE A 40 -12.93 17.35 -9.82
C PHE A 40 -11.73 18.05 -10.47
N THR A 41 -10.59 17.39 -10.49
CA THR A 41 -9.35 17.90 -11.08
C THR A 41 -9.48 18.11 -12.60
N LEU A 42 -10.16 17.21 -13.32
CA LEU A 42 -10.46 17.40 -14.75
C LEU A 42 -11.42 18.57 -15.01
N VAL A 43 -12.39 18.79 -14.13
CA VAL A 43 -13.30 19.95 -14.21
C VAL A 43 -12.53 21.24 -13.97
N ILE A 44 -11.63 21.28 -13.00
CA ILE A 44 -10.75 22.45 -12.76
C ILE A 44 -9.88 22.72 -13.99
N PHE A 45 -9.29 21.68 -14.57
CA PHE A 45 -8.51 21.80 -15.79
C PHE A 45 -9.33 22.36 -16.96
N ALA A 46 -10.59 21.93 -17.12
CA ALA A 46 -11.48 22.46 -18.15
C ALA A 46 -11.87 23.93 -17.92
N ILE A 47 -12.09 24.34 -16.67
CA ILE A 47 -12.42 25.73 -16.29
C ILE A 47 -11.23 26.66 -16.50
N SER A 48 -10.00 26.14 -16.40
CA SER A 48 -8.76 26.88 -16.63
C SER A 48 -8.70 27.55 -18.02
N GLY A 49 -9.42 27.04 -19.02
CA GLY A 49 -9.58 27.73 -20.31
C GLY A 49 -10.20 29.14 -20.22
N PHE A 50 -10.86 29.46 -19.11
CA PHE A 50 -11.43 30.79 -18.81
C PHE A 50 -10.72 31.48 -17.64
N ASP A 51 -10.44 30.74 -16.57
CA ASP A 51 -9.80 31.26 -15.36
C ASP A 51 -8.87 30.21 -14.73
N ASP A 52 -7.57 30.48 -14.78
CA ASP A 52 -6.53 29.61 -14.25
C ASP A 52 -6.33 29.72 -12.73
N THR A 53 -7.04 30.62 -12.02
CA THR A 53 -6.83 30.83 -10.58
C THR A 53 -6.98 29.56 -9.76
N LEU A 54 -8.04 28.78 -10.02
CA LEU A 54 -8.32 27.55 -9.29
C LEU A 54 -7.32 26.43 -9.63
N LEU A 55 -6.93 26.31 -10.91
CA LEU A 55 -5.93 25.34 -11.35
C LEU A 55 -4.55 25.65 -10.75
N ASN A 56 -4.18 26.92 -10.70
CA ASN A 56 -2.92 27.36 -10.09
C ASN A 56 -2.92 27.13 -8.58
N ALA A 57 -4.05 27.33 -7.90
CA ALA A 57 -4.19 27.02 -6.48
C ALA A 57 -4.01 25.51 -6.22
N GLU A 58 -4.64 24.65 -7.02
CA GLU A 58 -4.53 23.19 -6.90
C GLU A 58 -3.08 22.72 -7.14
N LYS A 59 -2.45 23.18 -8.24
CA LYS A 59 -1.04 22.90 -8.54
C LYS A 59 -0.10 23.41 -7.45
N TYR A 60 -0.36 24.60 -6.92
CA TYR A 60 0.44 25.18 -5.85
C TYR A 60 0.39 24.30 -4.59
N ILE A 61 -0.77 23.77 -4.22
CA ILE A 61 -0.91 22.86 -3.07
C ILE A 61 -0.10 21.59 -3.29
N ILE A 62 -0.28 20.91 -4.43
CA ILE A 62 0.40 19.63 -4.70
C ILE A 62 1.91 19.80 -4.74
N THR A 63 2.41 20.85 -5.39
CA THR A 63 3.86 21.10 -5.51
C THR A 63 4.54 21.48 -4.20
N HIS A 64 3.79 21.96 -3.20
CA HIS A 64 4.31 22.25 -1.87
C HIS A 64 4.17 21.08 -0.89
N ILE A 65 3.43 20.04 -1.26
CA ILE A 65 3.36 18.80 -0.50
C ILE A 65 4.51 17.91 -0.99
N ASP A 66 5.45 17.60 -0.09
CA ASP A 66 6.36 16.48 -0.32
C ASP A 66 5.57 15.18 -0.15
N PHE A 67 4.88 14.74 -1.20
CA PHE A 67 4.00 13.58 -1.16
C PHE A 67 4.76 12.31 -0.77
N ARG A 68 6.02 12.19 -1.21
CA ARG A 68 6.90 11.09 -0.84
C ARG A 68 7.06 11.06 0.69
N THR A 69 7.48 12.16 1.31
CA THR A 69 7.70 12.19 2.76
C THR A 69 6.40 12.06 3.55
N VAL A 70 5.32 12.72 3.13
CA VAL A 70 4.02 12.58 3.79
C VAL A 70 3.56 11.11 3.77
N LEU A 71 3.68 10.42 2.64
CA LEU A 71 3.21 9.04 2.55
C LEU A 71 4.18 8.05 3.21
N MET A 72 5.45 8.08 2.82
CA MET A 72 6.45 7.08 3.24
C MET A 72 6.86 7.26 4.71
N ASP A 73 7.16 8.49 5.11
CA ASP A 73 7.76 8.76 6.42
C ASP A 73 6.69 8.95 7.51
N VAL A 74 5.48 9.38 7.12
CA VAL A 74 4.36 9.57 8.04
C VAL A 74 3.32 8.47 7.85
N MET A 75 2.49 8.55 6.81
CA MET A 75 1.23 7.77 6.72
C MET A 75 1.43 6.25 6.73
N LEU A 76 2.44 5.73 6.03
CA LEU A 76 2.65 4.30 5.84
C LEU A 76 2.76 3.55 7.18
N SER A 77 3.48 4.11 8.14
CA SER A 77 3.66 3.51 9.46
C SER A 77 2.32 3.37 10.20
N PHE A 78 1.46 4.39 10.12
CA PHE A 78 0.13 4.36 10.73
C PHE A 78 -0.82 3.40 10.04
N LEU A 79 -0.86 3.41 8.70
CA LEU A 79 -1.72 2.53 7.90
C LEU A 79 -1.38 1.05 8.17
N LEU A 80 -0.08 0.72 8.19
CA LEU A 80 0.37 -0.64 8.44
C LEU A 80 0.16 -1.08 9.90
N TYR A 81 0.37 -0.18 10.86
CA TYR A 81 0.06 -0.48 12.26
C TYR A 81 -1.45 -0.72 12.44
N ALA A 82 -2.31 0.13 11.89
CA ALA A 82 -3.76 0.01 11.97
C ALA A 82 -4.26 -1.29 11.32
N GLY A 83 -3.75 -1.61 10.12
CA GLY A 83 -4.06 -2.87 9.43
C GLY A 83 -3.62 -4.10 10.23
N ALA A 84 -2.44 -4.04 10.86
CA ALA A 84 -1.92 -5.10 11.71
C ALA A 84 -2.72 -5.27 13.01
N LEU A 85 -3.13 -4.16 13.63
CA LEU A 85 -3.91 -4.14 14.86
C LEU A 85 -5.26 -4.87 14.70
N HIS A 86 -5.94 -4.65 13.57
CA HIS A 86 -7.23 -5.28 13.29
C HIS A 86 -7.12 -6.70 12.69
N THR A 87 -5.90 -7.21 12.49
CA THR A 87 -5.69 -8.54 11.91
C THR A 87 -5.82 -9.64 12.97
N ASN A 88 -6.65 -10.65 12.70
CA ASN A 88 -6.82 -11.78 13.62
C ASN A 88 -5.56 -12.66 13.67
N PHE A 89 -4.79 -12.53 14.76
CA PHE A 89 -3.51 -13.21 14.93
C PHE A 89 -3.62 -14.74 14.97
N GLU A 90 -4.64 -15.30 15.62
CA GLU A 90 -4.79 -16.76 15.74
C GLU A 90 -5.11 -17.39 14.37
N GLN A 91 -5.92 -16.75 13.54
CA GLN A 91 -6.15 -17.19 12.15
C GLN A 91 -4.89 -17.04 11.29
N LEU A 92 -4.17 -15.92 11.43
CA LEU A 92 -2.90 -15.69 10.74
C LEU A 92 -1.86 -16.75 11.11
N LYS A 93 -1.77 -17.12 12.39
CA LYS A 93 -0.86 -18.15 12.89
C LYS A 93 -1.11 -19.52 12.26
N VAL A 94 -2.37 -19.89 12.04
CA VAL A 94 -2.74 -21.12 11.32
C VAL A 94 -2.25 -21.08 9.87
N GLN A 95 -2.29 -19.90 9.24
CA GLN A 95 -1.93 -19.70 7.82
C GLN A 95 -0.55 -19.08 7.59
N ARG A 96 0.31 -19.03 8.61
CA ARG A 96 1.58 -18.28 8.62
C ARG A 96 2.53 -18.64 7.48
N TRP A 97 2.70 -19.92 7.17
CA TRP A 97 3.59 -20.39 6.11
C TRP A 97 3.13 -19.95 4.71
N PRO A 98 1.85 -20.15 4.35
CA PRO A 98 1.28 -19.59 3.13
C PRO A 98 1.43 -18.08 3.05
N VAL A 99 0.97 -17.34 4.06
CA VAL A 99 0.98 -15.87 4.05
C VAL A 99 2.40 -15.35 3.89
N PHE A 100 3.36 -15.92 4.64
CA PHE A 100 4.76 -15.57 4.51
C PHE A 100 5.29 -15.87 3.09
N ALA A 101 5.00 -17.04 2.53
CA ALA A 101 5.43 -17.38 1.17
C ALA A 101 4.81 -16.44 0.11
N PHE A 102 3.53 -16.09 0.23
CA PHE A 102 2.87 -15.15 -0.68
C PHE A 102 3.46 -13.74 -0.54
N ALA A 103 3.61 -13.24 0.69
CA ALA A 103 4.09 -11.90 0.96
C ALA A 103 5.60 -11.70 0.76
N THR A 104 6.39 -12.77 0.68
CA THR A 104 7.84 -12.69 0.44
C THR A 104 8.21 -13.18 -0.96
N LEU A 105 8.06 -14.49 -1.21
CA LEU A 105 8.38 -15.08 -2.50
C LEU A 105 7.48 -14.54 -3.61
N GLY A 106 6.19 -14.34 -3.34
CA GLY A 106 5.27 -13.77 -4.32
C GLY A 106 5.69 -12.35 -4.75
N VAL A 107 6.16 -11.54 -3.81
CA VAL A 107 6.62 -10.16 -4.05
C VAL A 107 7.95 -10.13 -4.78
N LEU A 108 8.92 -10.94 -4.36
CA LEU A 108 10.21 -11.06 -5.03
C LEU A 108 10.04 -11.56 -6.46
N VAL A 109 9.28 -12.64 -6.66
CA VAL A 109 9.01 -13.18 -7.99
C VAL A 109 8.24 -12.17 -8.84
N SER A 110 7.22 -11.50 -8.28
CA SER A 110 6.50 -10.42 -8.97
C SER A 110 7.44 -9.30 -9.40
N THR A 111 8.33 -8.86 -8.51
CA THR A 111 9.32 -7.81 -8.77
C THR A 111 10.21 -8.17 -9.95
N PHE A 112 10.80 -9.37 -9.94
CA PHE A 112 11.65 -9.84 -11.03
C PHE A 112 10.89 -10.04 -12.34
N LEU A 113 9.68 -10.62 -12.29
CA LEU A 113 8.86 -10.84 -13.48
C LEU A 113 8.43 -9.52 -14.12
N VAL A 114 7.92 -8.57 -13.32
CA VAL A 114 7.50 -7.25 -13.80
C VAL A 114 8.71 -6.49 -14.32
N GLY A 115 9.81 -6.43 -13.57
CA GLY A 115 11.01 -5.71 -14.00
C GLY A 115 11.60 -6.26 -15.30
N THR A 116 11.65 -7.60 -15.45
CA THR A 116 12.11 -8.24 -16.69
C THR A 116 11.16 -7.97 -17.85
N ALA A 117 9.85 -8.12 -17.64
CA ALA A 117 8.87 -7.86 -18.68
C ALA A 117 8.91 -6.39 -19.14
N MET A 118 8.94 -5.46 -18.20
CA MET A 118 9.01 -4.02 -18.49
C MET A 118 10.32 -3.63 -19.18
N TYR A 119 11.45 -4.24 -18.83
CA TYR A 119 12.71 -4.01 -19.55
C TYR A 119 12.58 -4.32 -21.04
N TYR A 120 11.99 -5.46 -21.41
CA TYR A 120 11.77 -5.78 -22.82
C TYR A 120 10.69 -4.90 -23.46
N THR A 121 9.58 -4.68 -22.76
CA THR A 121 8.46 -3.86 -23.28
C THR A 121 8.89 -2.42 -23.56
N LEU A 122 9.60 -1.78 -22.63
CA LEU A 122 10.02 -0.39 -22.78
C LEU A 122 11.05 -0.22 -23.90
N ASN A 123 11.97 -1.18 -24.06
CA ASN A 123 12.87 -1.23 -25.22
C ASN A 123 12.11 -1.29 -26.56
N VAL A 124 11.05 -2.09 -26.64
CA VAL A 124 10.21 -2.19 -27.86
C VAL A 124 9.44 -0.88 -28.15
N VAL A 125 9.02 -0.16 -27.10
CA VAL A 125 8.31 1.12 -27.20
C VAL A 125 9.26 2.29 -27.50
N GLY A 126 10.58 2.04 -27.58
CA GLY A 126 11.59 3.07 -27.85
C GLY A 126 12.00 3.88 -26.62
N LEU A 127 11.80 3.32 -25.42
CA LEU A 127 12.21 3.87 -24.13
C LEU A 127 13.27 2.94 -23.51
N PRO A 128 14.52 2.97 -23.97
CA PRO A 128 15.58 2.11 -23.42
C PRO A 128 15.89 2.55 -21.99
N ILE A 129 15.77 1.62 -21.04
CA ILE A 129 16.01 1.86 -19.62
C ILE A 129 16.80 0.70 -19.05
N ASP A 130 17.71 1.00 -18.14
CA ASP A 130 18.52 -0.04 -17.49
C ASP A 130 17.66 -1.00 -16.68
N PHE A 131 18.08 -2.26 -16.68
CA PHE A 131 17.35 -3.33 -16.02
C PHE A 131 17.11 -3.07 -14.52
N VAL A 132 18.05 -2.43 -13.83
CA VAL A 132 17.93 -2.10 -12.40
C VAL A 132 16.77 -1.13 -12.16
N HIS A 133 16.58 -0.12 -13.02
CA HIS A 133 15.46 0.80 -12.93
C HIS A 133 14.11 0.11 -13.22
N CYS A 134 14.09 -0.86 -14.15
CA CYS A 134 12.90 -1.69 -14.35
C CYS A 134 12.62 -2.60 -13.14
N LEU A 135 13.65 -3.11 -12.46
CA LEU A 135 13.48 -3.85 -11.20
C LEU A 135 12.94 -2.95 -10.08
N LEU A 136 13.36 -1.68 -10.00
CA LEU A 136 12.76 -0.70 -9.09
C LEU A 136 11.26 -0.56 -9.35
N PHE A 137 10.88 -0.42 -10.62
CA PHE A 137 9.48 -0.39 -11.01
C PHE A 137 8.72 -1.68 -10.65
N GLY A 138 9.36 -2.84 -10.83
CA GLY A 138 8.81 -4.12 -10.40
C GLY A 138 8.56 -4.15 -8.88
N ALA A 139 9.48 -3.61 -8.09
CA ALA A 139 9.38 -3.58 -6.63
C ALA A 139 8.26 -2.66 -6.14
N LEU A 140 8.15 -1.45 -6.71
CA LEU A 140 7.13 -0.48 -6.29
C LEU A 140 5.70 -0.88 -6.66
N ILE A 141 5.49 -1.65 -7.74
CA ILE A 141 4.15 -2.04 -8.22
C ILE A 141 3.70 -3.44 -7.73
N SER A 142 4.59 -4.19 -7.08
CA SER A 142 4.29 -5.53 -6.55
C SER A 142 3.43 -5.53 -5.28
N PRO A 143 3.57 -4.55 -4.35
CA PRO A 143 2.62 -4.30 -3.27
C PRO A 143 1.17 -4.17 -3.73
N THR A 144 0.24 -4.71 -2.94
CA THR A 144 -1.19 -4.67 -3.23
C THR A 144 -1.98 -4.17 -2.04
N ASP A 145 -2.99 -3.35 -2.30
CA ASP A 145 -3.86 -2.75 -1.30
C ASP A 145 -5.17 -3.57 -1.16
N PRO A 146 -5.37 -4.26 -0.03
CA PRO A 146 -6.56 -5.08 0.20
C PRO A 146 -7.76 -4.23 0.65
N ILE A 147 -7.50 -3.05 1.22
CA ILE A 147 -8.49 -2.19 1.89
C ILE A 147 -9.52 -1.72 0.86
N ALA A 148 -9.05 -1.33 -0.32
CA ALA A 148 -9.89 -0.84 -1.40
C ALA A 148 -10.91 -1.88 -1.93
N VAL A 149 -10.70 -3.20 -1.70
CA VAL A 149 -11.57 -4.28 -2.20
C VAL A 149 -12.23 -5.08 -1.11
N LEU A 150 -11.74 -5.02 0.14
CA LEU A 150 -12.25 -5.85 1.23
C LEU A 150 -13.77 -5.69 1.44
N GLY A 151 -14.25 -4.44 1.43
CA GLY A 151 -15.68 -4.15 1.56
C GLY A 151 -16.53 -4.72 0.41
N ILE A 152 -15.95 -4.83 -0.79
CA ILE A 152 -16.59 -5.41 -1.98
C ILE A 152 -16.60 -6.94 -1.89
N LEU A 153 -15.49 -7.56 -1.50
CA LEU A 153 -15.38 -9.01 -1.34
C LEU A 153 -16.33 -9.54 -0.27
N LYS A 154 -16.46 -8.82 0.85
CA LYS A 154 -17.45 -9.13 1.89
C LYS A 154 -18.87 -9.14 1.33
N LYS A 155 -19.25 -8.10 0.57
CA LYS A 155 -20.56 -8.03 -0.11
C LYS A 155 -20.75 -9.10 -1.18
N ALA A 156 -19.66 -9.54 -1.82
CA ALA A 156 -19.66 -10.59 -2.83
C ALA A 156 -19.80 -12.01 -2.25
N GLY A 157 -19.76 -12.18 -0.92
CA GLY A 157 -19.90 -13.49 -0.27
C GLY A 157 -18.61 -14.31 -0.27
N VAL A 158 -17.44 -13.68 -0.38
CA VAL A 158 -16.15 -14.39 -0.31
C VAL A 158 -16.01 -15.11 1.04
N PRO A 159 -15.57 -16.39 1.08
CA PRO A 159 -15.36 -17.09 2.34
C PRO A 159 -14.39 -16.34 3.25
N LYS A 160 -14.69 -16.25 4.55
CA LYS A 160 -13.81 -15.60 5.56
C LYS A 160 -12.36 -16.09 5.48
N LYS A 161 -12.14 -17.36 5.16
CA LYS A 161 -10.79 -17.93 4.96
C LYS A 161 -10.00 -17.27 3.83
N LEU A 162 -10.66 -16.85 2.74
CA LEU A 162 -10.01 -16.16 1.62
C LEU A 162 -9.82 -14.67 1.95
N GLU A 163 -10.76 -14.06 2.66
CA GLU A 163 -10.63 -12.70 3.20
C GLU A 163 -9.39 -12.57 4.08
N THR A 164 -9.24 -13.42 5.11
CA THR A 164 -8.06 -13.41 6.00
C THR A 164 -6.75 -13.63 5.24
N LYS A 165 -6.77 -14.46 4.18
CA LYS A 165 -5.59 -14.68 3.33
C LYS A 165 -5.20 -13.42 2.55
N ILE A 166 -6.18 -12.70 1.99
CA ILE A 166 -5.95 -11.47 1.23
C ILE A 166 -5.43 -10.37 2.17
N VAL A 167 -6.07 -10.18 3.33
CA VAL A 167 -5.61 -9.20 4.33
C VAL A 167 -4.20 -9.52 4.81
N GLY A 168 -3.96 -10.78 5.20
CA GLY A 168 -2.65 -11.20 5.68
C GLY A 168 -1.55 -11.08 4.62
N GLU A 169 -1.81 -11.52 3.38
CA GLU A 169 -0.84 -11.39 2.29
C GLU A 169 -0.48 -9.94 2.03
N SER A 170 -1.48 -9.08 1.90
CA SER A 170 -1.26 -7.68 1.52
C SER A 170 -0.60 -6.87 2.66
N LEU A 171 -0.95 -7.11 3.92
CA LEU A 171 -0.31 -6.46 5.08
C LEU A 171 1.21 -6.67 5.11
N PHE A 172 1.67 -7.91 4.89
CA PHE A 172 3.10 -8.22 4.85
C PHE A 172 3.73 -7.84 3.50
N ASN A 173 2.98 -7.92 2.40
CA ASN A 173 3.44 -7.55 1.06
C ASN A 173 3.88 -6.07 1.04
N ASP A 174 3.11 -5.16 1.63
CA ASP A 174 3.47 -3.75 1.69
C ASP A 174 4.82 -3.52 2.41
N GLY A 175 5.00 -4.15 3.57
CA GLY A 175 6.26 -4.08 4.33
C GLY A 175 7.44 -4.68 3.58
N VAL A 176 7.27 -5.86 2.98
CA VAL A 176 8.34 -6.53 2.21
C VAL A 176 8.66 -5.78 0.93
N GLY A 177 7.66 -5.30 0.20
CA GLY A 177 7.85 -4.58 -1.06
C GLY A 177 8.60 -3.27 -0.87
N VAL A 178 8.34 -2.53 0.22
CA VAL A 178 9.12 -1.33 0.56
C VAL A 178 10.59 -1.68 0.84
N VAL A 179 10.87 -2.76 1.57
CA VAL A 179 12.26 -3.21 1.82
C VAL A 179 12.96 -3.64 0.53
N VAL A 180 12.27 -4.40 -0.33
CA VAL A 180 12.80 -4.81 -1.64
C VAL A 180 13.08 -3.57 -2.50
N PHE A 181 12.18 -2.59 -2.52
CA PHE A 181 12.38 -1.33 -3.21
C PHE A 181 13.60 -0.57 -2.69
N LEU A 182 13.70 -0.36 -1.37
CA LEU A 182 14.82 0.38 -0.76
C LEU A 182 16.17 -0.30 -1.01
N THR A 183 16.19 -1.63 -0.97
CA THR A 183 17.39 -2.42 -1.29
C THR A 183 17.82 -2.21 -2.74
N ILE A 184 16.89 -2.31 -3.69
CA ILE A 184 17.20 -2.09 -5.12
C ILE A 184 17.55 -0.61 -5.36
N PHE A 185 16.93 0.32 -4.62
CA PHE A 185 17.19 1.76 -4.74
C PHE A 185 18.62 2.09 -4.32
N GLN A 186 19.09 1.50 -3.23
CA GLN A 186 20.48 1.64 -2.80
C GLN A 186 21.43 1.05 -3.87
N ILE A 187 21.12 -0.12 -4.43
CA ILE A 187 21.92 -0.72 -5.51
C ILE A 187 21.98 0.20 -6.74
N ALA A 188 20.86 0.80 -7.13
CA ALA A 188 20.78 1.72 -8.25
C ALA A 188 21.58 3.02 -7.99
N SER A 189 21.58 3.50 -6.75
CA SER A 189 22.21 4.77 -6.35
C SER A 189 23.74 4.68 -6.23
N PHE A 190 24.26 3.57 -5.72
CA PHE A 190 25.71 3.39 -5.47
C PHE A 190 26.47 2.71 -6.62
N GLY A 191 25.77 2.15 -7.60
CA GLY A 191 26.36 1.41 -8.70
C GLY A 191 26.89 0.02 -8.29
N SER A 192 26.80 -0.95 -9.19
CA SER A 192 27.15 -2.36 -8.93
C SER A 192 28.63 -2.64 -8.68
N SER A 193 29.51 -1.65 -8.85
CA SER A 193 30.97 -1.79 -8.72
C SER A 193 31.50 -1.65 -7.29
N GLU A 194 30.74 -1.05 -6.37
CA GLU A 194 31.18 -0.84 -4.98
C GLU A 194 30.52 -1.78 -3.97
N MET A 195 29.40 -2.41 -4.33
CA MET A 195 28.59 -3.21 -3.39
C MET A 195 28.59 -4.69 -3.78
N GLY A 196 29.26 -5.52 -2.98
CA GLY A 196 29.27 -6.97 -3.20
C GLY A 196 27.91 -7.59 -2.87
N ALA A 197 27.61 -8.77 -3.44
CA ALA A 197 26.39 -9.53 -3.10
C ALA A 197 26.26 -9.76 -1.58
N SER A 198 27.39 -9.93 -0.87
CA SER A 198 27.41 -10.04 0.59
C SER A 198 26.90 -8.81 1.32
N ASP A 199 27.15 -7.62 0.79
CA ASP A 199 26.75 -6.36 1.43
C ASP A 199 25.27 -6.11 1.23
N ILE A 200 24.73 -6.47 0.05
CA ILE A 200 23.29 -6.47 -0.22
C ILE A 200 22.56 -7.42 0.75
N PHE A 201 23.05 -8.65 0.93
CA PHE A 201 22.43 -9.59 1.87
C PHE A 201 22.52 -9.10 3.32
N LYS A 202 23.59 -8.41 3.70
CA LYS A 202 23.72 -7.80 5.03
C LYS A 202 22.75 -6.64 5.22
N LEU A 203 22.64 -5.72 4.26
CA LEU A 203 21.72 -4.58 4.30
C LEU A 203 20.27 -5.05 4.36
N PHE A 204 19.87 -5.95 3.45
CA PHE A 204 18.55 -6.56 3.46
C PHE A 204 18.27 -7.30 4.77
N GLY A 205 19.24 -8.08 5.25
CA GLY A 205 19.14 -8.79 6.53
C GLY A 205 18.98 -7.84 7.72
N GLN A 206 19.73 -6.73 7.75
CA GLN A 206 19.64 -5.71 8.78
C GLN A 206 18.27 -5.01 8.76
N GLU A 207 17.77 -4.60 7.59
CA GLU A 207 16.47 -3.94 7.47
C GLU A 207 15.32 -4.86 7.91
N VAL A 208 15.31 -6.11 7.45
CA VAL A 208 14.24 -7.08 7.78
C VAL A 208 14.33 -7.52 9.24
N ILE A 209 15.48 -8.06 9.67
CA ILE A 209 15.62 -8.63 11.01
C ILE A 209 15.55 -7.51 12.05
N GLY A 210 16.21 -6.38 11.80
CA GLY A 210 16.18 -5.25 12.72
C GLY A 210 14.79 -4.62 12.81
N GLY A 211 14.06 -4.49 11.69
CA GLY A 211 12.65 -4.06 11.71
C GLY A 211 11.77 -4.98 12.54
N LEU A 212 11.88 -6.31 12.34
CA LEU A 212 11.14 -7.30 13.14
C LEU A 212 11.49 -7.22 14.63
N VAL A 213 12.78 -7.16 14.98
CA VAL A 213 13.25 -7.09 16.38
C VAL A 213 12.75 -5.80 17.05
N LEU A 214 12.86 -4.66 16.36
CA LEU A 214 12.37 -3.39 16.86
C LEU A 214 10.86 -3.43 17.08
N GLY A 215 10.10 -3.97 16.12
CA GLY A 215 8.65 -4.11 16.26
C GLY A 215 8.24 -5.04 17.41
N LEU A 216 8.98 -6.15 17.62
CA LEU A 216 8.76 -7.04 18.77
C LEU A 216 8.99 -6.30 20.09
N LEU A 217 10.09 -5.54 20.18
CA LEU A 217 10.44 -4.76 21.36
C LEU A 217 9.41 -3.66 21.64
N LEU A 218 9.01 -2.90 20.62
CA LEU A 218 8.00 -1.85 20.74
C LEU A 218 6.65 -2.42 21.16
N GLY A 219 6.18 -3.48 20.49
CA GLY A 219 4.93 -4.15 20.85
C GLY A 219 4.95 -4.68 22.28
N TRP A 220 6.08 -5.22 22.75
CA TRP A 220 6.24 -5.68 24.13
C TRP A 220 6.23 -4.52 25.14
N ILE A 221 6.91 -3.41 24.85
CA ILE A 221 6.90 -2.21 25.70
C ILE A 221 5.47 -1.65 25.78
N THR A 222 4.80 -1.47 24.64
CA THR A 222 3.41 -0.98 24.57
C THR A 222 2.49 -1.86 25.41
N PHE A 223 2.55 -3.17 25.23
CA PHE A 223 1.79 -4.12 26.06
C PHE A 223 2.06 -3.94 27.55
N ARG A 224 3.34 -3.80 27.93
CA ARG A 224 3.73 -3.68 29.34
C ARG A 224 3.21 -2.38 29.97
N LEU A 225 3.24 -1.29 29.21
CA LEU A 225 2.71 0.01 29.65
C LEU A 225 1.19 -0.02 29.77
N MET A 226 0.48 -0.52 28.76
CA MET A 226 -0.99 -0.63 28.80
C MET A 226 -1.43 -1.49 29.98
N LYS A 227 -0.80 -2.66 30.19
CA LYS A 227 -1.10 -3.54 31.33
C LYS A 227 -0.87 -2.89 32.71
N SER A 228 -0.07 -1.83 32.80
CA SER A 228 0.26 -1.19 34.07
C SER A 228 -0.75 -0.13 34.51
N ILE A 229 -1.68 0.26 33.61
CA ILE A 229 -2.70 1.28 33.83
C ILE A 229 -4.06 0.75 33.38
N ASP A 230 -5.13 1.49 33.68
CA ASP A 230 -6.48 1.26 33.15
C ASP A 230 -7.11 2.64 32.90
N ASP A 231 -6.61 3.29 31.86
CA ASP A 231 -6.97 4.65 31.46
C ASP A 231 -6.97 4.69 29.93
N TYR A 232 -8.16 4.56 29.35
CA TYR A 232 -8.32 4.40 27.90
C TYR A 232 -7.76 5.60 27.11
N ASP A 233 -7.80 6.82 27.67
CA ASP A 233 -7.28 8.02 27.01
C ASP A 233 -5.76 7.91 26.86
N ILE A 234 -5.06 7.58 27.97
CA ILE A 234 -3.60 7.43 27.97
C ILE A 234 -3.18 6.20 27.16
N GLU A 235 -3.90 5.09 27.25
CA GLU A 235 -3.62 3.88 26.50
C GLU A 235 -3.70 4.08 24.97
N VAL A 236 -4.70 4.82 24.48
CA VAL A 236 -4.77 5.23 23.07
C VAL A 236 -3.54 6.07 22.69
N ILE A 237 -3.17 7.05 23.53
CA ILE A 237 -1.97 7.89 23.31
C ILE A 237 -0.69 7.05 23.29
N ILE A 238 -0.58 6.02 24.15
CA ILE A 238 0.57 5.10 24.15
C ILE A 238 0.68 4.37 22.81
N THR A 239 -0.43 3.88 22.26
CA THR A 239 -0.39 3.21 20.94
C THR A 239 0.02 4.17 19.83
N LEU A 240 -0.45 5.42 19.86
CA LEU A 240 -0.06 6.47 18.92
C LEU A 240 1.44 6.80 19.04
N ALA A 241 1.93 6.95 20.27
CA ALA A 241 3.33 7.22 20.57
C ALA A 241 4.24 6.07 20.14
N ALA A 242 3.79 4.81 20.28
CA ALA A 242 4.53 3.64 19.83
C ALA A 242 4.79 3.67 18.33
N VAL A 243 3.79 4.10 17.53
CA VAL A 243 3.96 4.26 16.08
C VAL A 243 4.91 5.41 15.75
N MET A 244 4.63 6.61 16.25
CA MET A 244 5.45 7.79 15.94
C MET A 244 6.91 7.62 16.37
N THR A 245 7.13 7.20 17.61
CA THR A 245 8.47 7.01 18.16
C THR A 245 9.17 5.83 17.49
N GLY A 246 8.43 4.75 17.24
CA GLY A 246 8.96 3.55 16.59
C GLY A 246 9.46 3.82 15.17
N THR A 247 8.71 4.60 14.38
CA THR A 247 9.12 5.02 13.04
C THR A 247 10.38 5.89 13.07
N VAL A 248 10.46 6.85 13.99
CA VAL A 248 11.65 7.70 14.15
C VAL A 248 12.88 6.87 14.53
N ILE A 249 12.75 5.96 15.50
CA ILE A 249 13.84 5.06 15.91
C ILE A 249 14.27 4.16 14.75
N ALA A 250 13.31 3.59 14.01
CA ALA A 250 13.60 2.74 12.86
C ALA A 250 14.43 3.49 11.80
N HIS A 251 14.04 4.72 11.47
CA HIS A 251 14.77 5.54 10.51
C HIS A 251 16.19 5.89 10.99
N GLN A 252 16.36 6.25 12.27
CA GLN A 252 17.68 6.54 12.84
C GLN A 252 18.62 5.33 12.87
N LEU A 253 18.07 4.12 13.02
CA LEU A 253 18.82 2.87 13.04
C LEU A 253 18.94 2.21 11.66
N HIS A 254 18.45 2.85 10.60
CA HIS A 254 18.37 2.29 9.24
C HIS A 254 17.67 0.91 9.21
N LEU A 255 16.55 0.81 9.91
CA LEU A 255 15.70 -0.38 10.00
C LEU A 255 14.39 -0.15 9.25
N SER A 256 13.72 -1.23 8.85
CA SER A 256 12.41 -1.14 8.19
C SER A 256 11.32 -0.70 9.16
N ALA A 257 10.96 0.60 9.12
CA ALA A 257 9.82 1.13 9.86
C ALA A 257 8.50 0.41 9.52
N PRO A 258 8.18 0.13 8.23
CA PRO A 258 7.00 -0.65 7.86
C PRO A 258 6.91 -2.02 8.57
N LEU A 259 8.00 -2.81 8.55
CA LEU A 259 8.02 -4.12 9.20
C LEU A 259 7.96 -4.01 10.73
N ALA A 260 8.60 -2.99 11.30
CA ALA A 260 8.50 -2.73 12.74
C ALA A 260 7.06 -2.44 13.16
N MET A 261 6.34 -1.61 12.39
CA MET A 261 4.96 -1.23 12.68
C MET A 261 3.97 -2.38 12.50
N VAL A 262 4.12 -3.19 11.44
CA VAL A 262 3.32 -4.42 11.26
C VAL A 262 3.54 -5.36 12.45
N THR A 263 4.78 -5.55 12.86
CA THR A 263 5.12 -6.48 13.96
C THR A 263 4.59 -5.98 15.30
N ALA A 264 4.74 -4.68 15.59
CA ALA A 264 4.20 -4.06 16.79
C ALA A 264 2.67 -4.13 16.83
N GLY A 265 2.00 -3.79 15.71
CA GLY A 265 0.54 -3.86 15.60
C GLY A 265 -0.01 -5.26 15.77
N LEU A 266 0.66 -6.29 15.22
CA LEU A 266 0.28 -7.69 15.41
C LEU A 266 0.42 -8.18 16.86
N ILE A 267 1.37 -7.63 17.63
CA ILE A 267 1.50 -7.94 19.07
C ILE A 267 0.36 -7.29 19.84
N VAL A 268 0.15 -5.98 19.65
CA VAL A 268 -0.86 -5.21 20.41
C VAL A 268 -2.27 -5.69 20.06
N GLY A 269 -2.53 -6.01 18.79
CA GLY A 269 -3.82 -6.51 18.30
C GLY A 269 -4.10 -7.97 18.63
N ASN A 270 -3.16 -8.70 19.24
CA ASN A 270 -3.36 -10.10 19.60
C ASN A 270 -4.37 -10.25 20.74
N ASP A 271 -5.45 -11.00 20.52
CA ASP A 271 -6.50 -11.27 21.52
C ASP A 271 -5.96 -11.64 22.91
N LYS A 272 -4.88 -12.43 23.00
CA LYS A 272 -4.29 -12.80 24.30
C LYS A 272 -3.61 -11.64 25.02
N VAL A 273 -3.03 -10.72 24.26
CA VAL A 273 -2.37 -9.52 24.75
C VAL A 273 -3.45 -8.53 25.21
N ARG A 274 -4.46 -8.31 24.37
CA ARG A 274 -5.63 -7.46 24.66
C ARG A 274 -6.34 -7.89 25.94
N ASN A 275 -6.74 -9.16 26.02
CA ASN A 275 -7.41 -9.73 27.21
C ASN A 275 -6.57 -9.64 28.50
N ALA A 276 -5.24 -9.51 28.39
CA ALA A 276 -4.35 -9.47 29.54
C ALA A 276 -3.89 -8.06 29.93
N ALA A 277 -4.16 -7.05 29.09
CA ALA A 277 -3.64 -5.69 29.24
C ALA A 277 -4.70 -4.59 29.15
N MET A 278 -5.85 -4.83 28.51
CA MET A 278 -6.87 -3.81 28.26
C MET A 278 -8.18 -4.19 28.95
N SER A 279 -8.90 -3.19 29.46
CA SER A 279 -10.33 -3.31 29.77
C SER A 279 -11.17 -3.32 28.49
N GLU A 280 -12.41 -3.82 28.54
CA GLU A 280 -13.34 -3.82 27.39
C GLU A 280 -13.56 -2.40 26.84
N THR A 281 -13.56 -1.40 27.72
CA THR A 281 -13.62 0.01 27.36
C THR A 281 -12.41 0.44 26.56
N THR A 282 -11.19 0.19 27.06
CA THR A 282 -9.97 0.55 26.34
C THR A 282 -9.89 -0.14 24.99
N GLU A 283 -10.21 -1.43 24.96
CA GLU A 283 -10.25 -2.22 23.73
C GLU A 283 -11.11 -1.54 22.65
N THR A 284 -12.31 -1.09 23.03
CA THR A 284 -13.25 -0.42 22.13
C THR A 284 -12.74 0.93 21.65
N TYR A 285 -12.10 1.73 22.52
CA TYR A 285 -11.59 3.05 22.15
C TYR A 285 -10.36 2.94 21.23
N VAL A 286 -9.46 2.00 21.51
CA VAL A 286 -8.30 1.72 20.66
C VAL A 286 -8.75 1.31 19.25
N ASP A 287 -9.68 0.37 19.13
CA ASP A 287 -10.20 -0.04 17.81
C ASP A 287 -10.85 1.12 17.07
N LYS A 288 -11.77 1.86 17.71
CA LYS A 288 -12.46 2.98 17.05
C LYS A 288 -11.50 4.09 16.63
N PHE A 289 -10.52 4.40 17.46
CA PHE A 289 -9.51 5.42 17.15
C PHE A 289 -8.70 5.02 15.93
N TRP A 290 -8.16 3.80 15.92
CA TRP A 290 -7.33 3.32 14.81
C TRP A 290 -8.13 3.07 13.53
N GLU A 291 -9.39 2.62 13.62
CA GLU A 291 -10.29 2.54 12.47
C GLU A 291 -10.55 3.92 11.85
N LEU A 292 -10.87 4.93 12.66
CA LEU A 292 -11.09 6.29 12.17
C LEU A 292 -9.83 6.91 11.58
N LEU A 293 -8.67 6.67 12.21
CA LEU A 293 -7.38 7.16 11.74
C LEU A 293 -7.00 6.50 10.41
N ASP A 294 -7.17 5.18 10.27
CA ASP A 294 -6.96 4.45 9.03
C ASP A 294 -7.86 4.96 7.90
N ILE A 295 -9.16 5.15 8.18
CA ILE A 295 -10.11 5.70 7.19
C ILE A 295 -9.71 7.13 6.80
N LEU A 296 -9.33 7.98 7.76
CA LEU A 296 -8.91 9.36 7.51
C LEU A 296 -7.67 9.41 6.62
N LEU A 297 -6.63 8.67 6.98
CA LEU A 297 -5.37 8.64 6.23
C LEU A 297 -5.58 8.07 4.82
N ASN A 298 -6.34 6.97 4.66
CA ASN A 298 -6.68 6.47 3.34
C ASN A 298 -7.49 7.49 2.53
N THR A 299 -8.41 8.22 3.16
CA THR A 299 -9.20 9.24 2.47
C THR A 299 -8.31 10.36 1.95
N ILE A 300 -7.40 10.87 2.77
CA ILE A 300 -6.40 11.86 2.37
C ILE A 300 -5.51 11.30 1.25
N LEU A 301 -5.08 10.05 1.37
CA LEU A 301 -4.26 9.37 0.39
C LEU A 301 -4.92 9.35 -1.00
N PHE A 302 -6.17 8.89 -1.12
CA PHE A 302 -6.86 8.82 -2.41
C PHE A 302 -7.17 10.20 -3.00
N VAL A 303 -7.39 11.22 -2.16
CA VAL A 303 -7.50 12.61 -2.62
C VAL A 303 -6.18 13.11 -3.17
N LEU A 304 -5.08 12.93 -2.44
CA LEU A 304 -3.76 13.34 -2.92
C LEU A 304 -3.40 12.64 -4.24
N ILE A 305 -3.63 11.33 -4.34
CA ILE A 305 -3.41 10.57 -5.58
C ILE A 305 -4.24 11.13 -6.73
N GLY A 306 -5.53 11.40 -6.51
CA GLY A 306 -6.40 11.90 -7.57
C GLY A 306 -5.98 13.29 -8.07
N MET A 307 -5.47 14.13 -7.17
CA MET A 307 -4.96 15.47 -7.48
C MET A 307 -3.61 15.42 -8.23
N GLU A 308 -2.77 14.41 -7.95
CA GLU A 308 -1.42 14.25 -8.52
C GLU A 308 -1.39 14.30 -10.06
N ILE A 309 -2.49 13.93 -10.73
CA ILE A 309 -2.62 13.97 -12.19
C ILE A 309 -2.24 15.33 -12.82
N LEU A 310 -2.39 16.44 -12.09
CA LEU A 310 -2.05 17.79 -12.60
C LEU A 310 -0.56 18.06 -12.70
N VAL A 311 0.25 17.34 -11.92
CA VAL A 311 1.70 17.54 -11.84
C VAL A 311 2.44 16.48 -12.66
N LEU A 312 1.73 15.45 -13.13
CA LEU A 312 2.28 14.46 -14.05
C LEU A 312 2.70 15.08 -15.38
N THR A 313 3.94 14.83 -15.77
CA THR A 313 4.44 15.12 -17.11
C THR A 313 3.91 14.07 -18.09
N ILE A 314 2.68 14.27 -18.57
CA ILE A 314 2.03 13.34 -19.49
C ILE A 314 2.67 13.47 -20.88
N GLN A 315 3.64 12.61 -21.17
CA GLN A 315 4.10 12.36 -22.53
C GLN A 315 3.31 11.19 -23.12
N LEU A 316 2.94 11.29 -24.41
CA LEU A 316 2.15 10.25 -25.07
C LEU A 316 2.83 8.88 -24.99
N ASN A 317 4.15 8.83 -25.15
CA ASN A 317 4.93 7.58 -25.07
C ASN A 317 4.87 6.95 -23.66
N TYR A 318 4.88 7.78 -22.60
CA TYR A 318 4.79 7.31 -21.21
C TYR A 318 3.40 6.76 -20.92
N PHE A 319 2.36 7.43 -21.43
CA PHE A 319 0.98 6.99 -21.29
C PHE A 319 0.72 5.66 -22.02
N ILE A 320 1.24 5.51 -23.25
CA ILE A 320 1.19 4.24 -24.00
C ILE A 320 1.91 3.13 -23.25
N ALA A 321 3.11 3.39 -22.72
CA ALA A 321 3.83 2.44 -21.88
C ALA A 321 3.01 2.04 -20.64
N GLY A 322 2.31 2.99 -20.01
CA GLY A 322 1.38 2.73 -18.90
C GLY A 322 0.22 1.80 -19.29
N LEU A 323 -0.39 2.03 -20.45
CA LEU A 323 -1.47 1.17 -20.95
C LEU A 323 -0.98 -0.27 -21.24
N ILE A 324 0.23 -0.44 -21.77
CA ILE A 324 0.83 -1.75 -21.99
C ILE A 324 1.25 -2.41 -20.67
N ALA A 325 1.66 -1.61 -19.68
CA ALA A 325 2.04 -2.12 -18.36
C ALA A 325 0.87 -2.80 -17.64
N ILE A 326 -0.39 -2.39 -17.87
CA ILE A 326 -1.57 -3.00 -17.25
C ILE A 326 -1.62 -4.52 -17.49
N PRO A 327 -1.75 -5.02 -18.75
CA PRO A 327 -1.80 -6.47 -18.99
C PRO A 327 -0.51 -7.18 -18.58
N VAL A 328 0.66 -6.53 -18.68
CA VAL A 328 1.94 -7.10 -18.25
C VAL A 328 1.94 -7.34 -16.73
N VAL A 329 1.63 -6.33 -15.93
CA VAL A 329 1.59 -6.42 -14.46
C VAL A 329 0.55 -7.44 -13.99
N LEU A 330 -0.61 -7.52 -14.66
CA LEU A 330 -1.62 -8.54 -14.35
C LEU A 330 -1.14 -9.95 -14.69
N ALA A 331 -0.49 -10.15 -15.84
CA ALA A 331 0.07 -11.44 -16.22
C ALA A 331 1.18 -11.87 -15.26
N CYS A 332 2.11 -10.97 -14.92
CA CYS A 332 3.18 -11.22 -13.95
C CYS A 332 2.61 -11.58 -12.57
N ARG A 333 1.55 -10.89 -12.11
CA ARG A 333 0.87 -11.22 -10.84
C ARG A 333 0.21 -12.60 -10.90
N TYR A 334 -0.46 -12.94 -12.00
CA TYR A 334 -1.03 -14.28 -12.17
C TYR A 334 0.04 -15.36 -12.09
N LEU A 335 1.18 -15.14 -12.75
CA LEU A 335 2.32 -16.07 -12.77
C LEU A 335 3.02 -16.17 -11.41
N SER A 336 3.21 -15.05 -10.70
CA SER A 336 3.87 -15.05 -9.38
C SER A 336 3.05 -15.81 -8.33
N LEU A 337 1.71 -15.79 -8.45
CA LEU A 337 0.80 -16.51 -7.57
C LEU A 337 0.66 -18.01 -7.94
N LEU A 338 0.93 -18.43 -9.18
CA LEU A 338 0.85 -19.84 -9.57
C LEU A 338 1.78 -20.73 -8.74
N LEU A 339 3.01 -20.29 -8.51
CA LEU A 339 4.02 -21.09 -7.80
C LEU A 339 3.60 -21.37 -6.34
N PRO A 340 3.29 -20.36 -5.49
CA PRO A 340 2.83 -20.62 -4.13
C PRO A 340 1.47 -21.34 -4.08
N ILE A 341 0.51 -21.02 -4.95
CA ILE A 341 -0.81 -21.66 -4.95
C ILE A 341 -0.68 -23.16 -5.26
N ASN A 342 0.09 -23.54 -6.28
CA ASN A 342 0.28 -24.94 -6.64
C ASN A 342 1.02 -25.71 -5.53
N PHE A 343 2.05 -25.09 -4.93
CA PHE A 343 2.82 -25.70 -3.85
C PHE A 343 1.96 -25.95 -2.60
N PHE A 344 1.11 -24.99 -2.21
CA PHE A 344 0.27 -25.11 -1.02
C PHE A 344 -1.14 -25.66 -1.28
N ARG A 345 -1.45 -26.09 -2.51
CA ARG A 345 -2.80 -26.53 -2.92
C ARG A 345 -3.41 -27.58 -2.00
N LYS A 346 -2.63 -28.58 -1.62
CA LYS A 346 -3.07 -29.69 -0.74
C LYS A 346 -3.16 -29.32 0.74
N LYS A 347 -2.50 -28.24 1.16
CA LYS A 347 -2.45 -27.81 2.57
C LYS A 347 -3.52 -26.78 2.94
N LEU A 348 -4.15 -26.14 1.95
CA LEU A 348 -4.90 -24.91 2.18
C LEU A 348 -6.35 -24.91 1.70
N ASP A 349 -6.84 -26.04 1.18
CA ASP A 349 -8.18 -26.20 0.60
C ASP A 349 -8.61 -24.95 -0.18
N PHE A 350 -7.80 -24.58 -1.19
CA PHE A 350 -8.10 -23.39 -1.97
C PHE A 350 -9.44 -23.54 -2.69
N VAL A 351 -10.22 -22.46 -2.62
CA VAL A 351 -11.45 -22.31 -3.39
C VAL A 351 -11.10 -22.42 -4.88
N PRO A 352 -11.94 -23.04 -5.73
CA PRO A 352 -11.75 -23.00 -7.17
C PRO A 352 -11.51 -21.56 -7.65
N ASN A 353 -10.62 -21.39 -8.63
CA ASN A 353 -10.28 -20.08 -9.20
C ASN A 353 -9.67 -19.05 -8.23
N THR A 354 -9.14 -19.48 -7.07
CA THR A 354 -8.45 -18.58 -6.10
C THR A 354 -7.37 -17.73 -6.77
N ASN A 355 -6.59 -18.28 -7.71
CA ASN A 355 -5.54 -17.51 -8.40
C ASN A 355 -6.11 -16.30 -9.17
N ILE A 356 -7.22 -16.51 -9.90
CA ILE A 356 -7.87 -15.46 -10.67
C ILE A 356 -8.46 -14.41 -9.74
N ILE A 357 -9.13 -14.84 -8.67
CA ILE A 357 -9.75 -13.94 -7.68
C ILE A 357 -8.67 -13.11 -6.97
N MET A 358 -7.54 -13.70 -6.58
CA MET A 358 -6.44 -12.98 -5.94
C MET A 358 -5.70 -12.06 -6.91
N THR A 359 -5.53 -12.46 -8.17
CA THR A 359 -4.90 -11.61 -9.20
C THR A 359 -5.75 -10.37 -9.49
N TRP A 360 -7.08 -10.56 -9.62
CA TRP A 360 -7.99 -9.48 -9.94
C TRP A 360 -8.37 -8.63 -8.72
N GLY A 361 -8.42 -9.23 -7.53
CA GLY A 361 -8.71 -8.54 -6.27
C GLY A 361 -7.51 -7.86 -5.62
N GLY A 362 -6.28 -8.17 -6.03
CA GLY A 362 -5.07 -7.47 -5.58
C GLY A 362 -4.94 -6.12 -6.26
N LEU A 363 -5.59 -5.09 -5.72
CA LEU A 363 -5.48 -3.74 -6.25
C LEU A 363 -4.11 -3.15 -5.97
N ARG A 364 -3.68 -2.21 -6.80
CA ARG A 364 -2.49 -1.40 -6.56
C ARG A 364 -2.95 -0.10 -5.90
N GLY A 365 -2.28 0.29 -4.82
CA GLY A 365 -2.69 1.39 -3.97
C GLY A 365 -1.76 2.60 -4.03
N GLY A 366 -1.91 3.50 -3.05
CA GLY A 366 -1.12 4.71 -2.95
C GLY A 366 0.36 4.52 -2.66
N ILE A 367 0.72 3.40 -2.04
CA ILE A 367 2.11 3.06 -1.71
C ILE A 367 2.97 3.01 -2.99
N SER A 368 2.45 2.41 -4.07
CA SER A 368 3.17 2.36 -5.36
C SER A 368 3.46 3.75 -5.92
N ILE A 369 2.52 4.70 -5.80
CA ILE A 369 2.69 6.08 -6.28
C ILE A 369 3.75 6.82 -5.45
N ALA A 370 3.74 6.67 -4.13
CA ALA A 370 4.75 7.30 -3.29
C ALA A 370 6.15 6.75 -3.53
N LEU A 371 6.28 5.43 -3.71
CA LEU A 371 7.55 4.82 -4.08
C LEU A 371 8.05 5.33 -5.44
N ALA A 372 7.14 5.50 -6.42
CA ALA A 372 7.49 6.09 -7.72
C ALA A 372 7.93 7.56 -7.59
N LEU A 373 7.28 8.36 -6.73
CA LEU A 373 7.70 9.74 -6.43
C LEU A 373 9.04 9.81 -5.68
N GLY A 374 9.41 8.73 -4.99
CA GLY A 374 10.71 8.57 -4.34
C GLY A 374 11.89 8.36 -5.28
N LEU A 375 11.66 8.10 -6.56
CA LEU A 375 12.71 7.94 -7.56
C LEU A 375 13.37 9.29 -7.90
N THR A 376 14.64 9.26 -8.26
CA THR A 376 15.36 10.44 -8.77
C THR A 376 15.11 10.62 -10.26
N ALA A 377 15.44 11.80 -10.80
CA ALA A 377 15.34 12.06 -12.24
C ALA A 377 16.18 11.07 -13.07
N GLU A 378 17.38 10.70 -12.58
CA GLU A 378 18.25 9.69 -13.19
C GLU A 378 17.61 8.31 -13.23
N MET A 379 16.77 7.98 -12.25
CA MET A 379 15.98 6.75 -12.20
C MET A 379 14.67 6.83 -12.99
N HIS A 380 14.55 7.76 -13.93
CA HIS A 380 13.36 7.95 -14.78
C HIS A 380 12.04 8.14 -13.99
N ARG A 381 12.09 8.89 -12.88
CA ARG A 381 10.94 9.18 -12.00
C ARG A 381 9.66 9.50 -12.78
N ASP A 382 9.74 10.47 -13.70
CA ASP A 382 8.57 10.99 -14.42
C ASP A 382 7.88 9.91 -15.29
N LEU A 383 8.67 9.03 -15.92
CA LEU A 383 8.13 7.91 -16.69
C LEU A 383 7.45 6.89 -15.77
N PHE A 384 8.16 6.41 -14.75
CA PHE A 384 7.62 5.37 -13.87
C PHE A 384 6.44 5.87 -13.07
N LEU A 385 6.39 7.16 -12.73
CA LEU A 385 5.25 7.78 -12.09
C LEU A 385 4.01 7.75 -12.99
N VAL A 386 4.13 8.13 -14.27
CA VAL A 386 3.01 8.04 -15.23
C VAL A 386 2.54 6.59 -15.42
N ILE A 387 3.47 5.64 -15.58
CA ILE A 387 3.12 4.21 -15.72
C ILE A 387 2.40 3.72 -14.47
N THR A 388 2.94 4.04 -13.29
CA THR A 388 2.36 3.65 -11.98
C THR A 388 0.97 4.23 -11.83
N TYR A 389 0.80 5.51 -12.14
CA TYR A 389 -0.50 6.19 -12.06
C TYR A 389 -1.55 5.51 -12.95
N VAL A 390 -1.21 5.22 -14.22
CA VAL A 390 -2.11 4.52 -15.15
C VAL A 390 -2.51 3.14 -14.60
N VAL A 391 -1.55 2.37 -14.08
CA VAL A 391 -1.80 1.04 -13.49
C VAL A 391 -2.67 1.14 -12.24
N VAL A 392 -2.41 2.09 -11.35
CA VAL A 392 -3.14 2.27 -10.08
C VAL A 392 -4.58 2.75 -10.34
N VAL A 393 -4.78 3.73 -11.23
CA VAL A 393 -6.12 4.19 -11.63
C VAL A 393 -6.92 3.06 -12.29
N PHE A 394 -6.30 2.30 -13.21
CA PHE A 394 -6.95 1.12 -13.79
C PHE A 394 -7.32 0.10 -12.70
N SER A 395 -6.40 -0.15 -11.77
CA SER A 395 -6.63 -1.12 -10.70
C SER A 395 -7.83 -0.71 -9.85
N ILE A 396 -7.85 0.51 -9.33
CA ILE A 396 -8.90 0.98 -8.42
C ILE A 396 -10.25 1.12 -9.13
N LEU A 397 -10.29 1.77 -10.29
CA LEU A 397 -11.56 2.02 -10.98
C LEU A 397 -12.07 0.81 -11.74
N VAL A 398 -11.21 0.10 -12.48
CA VAL A 398 -11.64 -1.03 -13.32
C VAL A 398 -11.67 -2.31 -12.52
N GLN A 399 -10.55 -2.73 -11.91
CA GLN A 399 -10.54 -4.00 -11.16
C GLN A 399 -11.44 -3.91 -9.93
N GLY A 400 -11.40 -2.80 -9.19
CA GLY A 400 -12.24 -2.57 -8.01
C GLY A 400 -13.74 -2.67 -8.30
N LEU A 401 -14.24 -2.01 -9.35
CA LEU A 401 -15.67 -2.08 -9.71
C LEU A 401 -16.10 -3.40 -10.35
N THR A 402 -15.17 -4.19 -10.90
CA THR A 402 -15.47 -5.44 -11.60
C THR A 402 -15.25 -6.69 -10.77
N VAL A 403 -14.49 -6.60 -9.66
CA VAL A 403 -14.16 -7.76 -8.81
C VAL A 403 -15.39 -8.44 -8.23
N GLU A 404 -16.43 -7.69 -7.84
CA GLU A 404 -17.68 -8.27 -7.32
C GLU A 404 -18.34 -9.19 -8.34
N LYS A 405 -18.45 -8.71 -9.59
CA LYS A 405 -19.07 -9.44 -10.70
C LYS A 405 -18.26 -10.69 -11.03
N LEU A 406 -16.93 -10.57 -11.01
CA LEU A 406 -16.02 -11.68 -11.24
C LEU A 406 -16.18 -12.76 -10.16
N VAL A 407 -16.15 -12.37 -8.88
CA VAL A 407 -16.31 -13.29 -7.75
C VAL A 407 -17.65 -14.01 -7.81
N LYS A 408 -18.76 -13.29 -8.03
CA LYS A 408 -20.08 -13.91 -8.17
C LYS A 408 -20.10 -14.93 -9.31
N ARG A 409 -19.54 -14.58 -10.47
CA ARG A 409 -19.47 -15.50 -11.62
C ARG A 409 -18.65 -16.76 -11.33
N LEU A 410 -17.51 -16.62 -10.65
CA LEU A 410 -16.61 -17.73 -10.36
C LEU A 410 -17.06 -18.58 -9.16
N SER A 411 -17.78 -17.99 -8.20
CA SER A 411 -18.32 -18.69 -7.04
C SER A 411 -19.61 -19.46 -7.34
N HIS A 412 -20.38 -19.04 -8.36
CA HIS A 412 -21.57 -19.74 -8.83
C HIS A 412 -21.30 -20.73 -9.98
N ALA A 413 -20.05 -20.86 -10.44
CA ALA A 413 -19.67 -21.78 -11.52
C ALA A 413 -19.44 -23.24 -11.06
N ASN A 414 -20.17 -23.70 -10.03
CA ASN A 414 -20.17 -25.08 -9.55
C ASN A 414 -21.46 -25.79 -9.91
#